data_AF-A0A9W8WJL1-F1
#
_entry.id   AF-A0A9W8WJL1-F1
#
_cell.length_a   1.000
_cell.length_b   1.000
_cell.length_c   1.000
_cell.angle_alpha   90.00
_cell.angle_beta   90.00
_cell.angle_gamma   90.00
#
_symmetry.space_group_name_H-M   'P 1'
#
loop_
_entity.id
_entity.type
_entity.pdbx_description
1 polymer ?
#
loop_
_entity_poly.entity_id
_entity_poly.type
_entity_poly.pdbx_seq_one_letter_code
_entity_poly.pdbx_strand_id
1 'polypeptide(L)'
;MVAPRTNLGPLTTTFTYPAKCSATALECTDCDWGWQAQSCGTLNKANSQNLQDDTDCWPPRSSSISAPFALNGWGYYSPGLECPHGYEPACSATGSMTGNFNFQFSVLDHETVIGCCPSGYTCDQPEGPQTCKSVVSRGSIQVVSCSTGESILNWLTLPAIFTKTNSDGDESVSTMDGVTIKAPMFQLNYQSSDLPSSTGPSSETTGSTRETMASNTSNPDTESSSGLSTGAQAGIGVGVGVAGLLLIGAGLYFWRRKRNTRTPVPTEEEPKSEAPDNYISEVDGGVPPRYPPAELEAATPELEGSHTPFHTVRS
;
A
#
# COMPACT_ATOMS: atom_id res chain seq x y z
N MET A 1 -0.53 6.26 -16.92
CA MET A 1 -0.10 5.47 -18.10
C MET A 1 0.13 4.05 -17.63
N VAL A 2 -0.25 3.03 -18.41
CA VAL A 2 -0.02 1.63 -18.04
C VAL A 2 1.44 1.27 -18.29
N ALA A 3 2.10 0.64 -17.33
CA ALA A 3 3.50 0.25 -17.44
C ALA A 3 3.70 -1.01 -18.31
N PRO A 4 4.88 -1.19 -18.93
CA PRO A 4 5.23 -2.44 -19.59
C PRO A 4 5.11 -3.64 -18.63
N ARG A 5 4.67 -4.79 -19.16
CA ARG A 5 4.52 -6.02 -18.38
C ARG A 5 5.89 -6.61 -18.02
N THR A 6 6.19 -6.67 -16.73
CA THR A 6 7.36 -7.36 -16.18
C THR A 6 6.89 -8.55 -15.33
N ASN A 7 7.14 -9.78 -15.78
CA ASN A 7 6.82 -10.98 -15.00
C ASN A 7 7.98 -11.28 -14.02
N LEU A 8 7.68 -11.30 -12.73
CA LEU A 8 8.65 -11.57 -11.66
C LEU A 8 8.87 -13.08 -11.42
N GLY A 9 7.99 -13.93 -11.95
CA GLY A 9 8.01 -15.38 -11.75
C GLY A 9 6.72 -15.88 -11.08
N PRO A 10 6.65 -17.19 -10.77
CA PRO A 10 5.50 -17.78 -10.09
C PRO A 10 5.45 -17.36 -8.61
N LEU A 11 4.24 -17.14 -8.10
CA LEU A 11 3.94 -17.09 -6.67
C LEU A 11 2.74 -17.99 -6.37
N THR A 12 3.02 -19.28 -6.27
CA THR A 12 2.00 -20.33 -6.13
C THR A 12 1.85 -20.85 -4.71
N THR A 13 2.71 -20.42 -3.78
CA THR A 13 2.66 -20.76 -2.36
C THR A 13 2.84 -19.49 -1.52
N THR A 14 2.25 -19.49 -0.33
CA THR A 14 2.45 -18.43 0.65
C THR A 14 3.93 -18.13 0.90
N PHE A 15 4.33 -16.86 0.78
CA PHE A 15 5.64 -16.36 1.18
C PHE A 15 5.55 -15.63 2.53
N THR A 16 6.50 -15.86 3.43
CA THR A 16 6.56 -15.17 4.73
C THR A 16 7.71 -14.18 4.75
N TYR A 17 7.39 -12.91 4.98
CA TYR A 17 8.39 -11.85 5.06
C TYR A 17 9.15 -11.84 6.38
N PRO A 18 10.41 -11.35 6.38
CA PRO A 18 11.07 -10.90 7.59
C PRO A 18 10.22 -9.86 8.35
N ALA A 19 10.21 -9.90 9.68
CA ALA A 19 9.44 -8.97 10.51
C ALA A 19 9.74 -7.48 10.22
N LYS A 20 11.00 -7.17 9.83
CA LYS A 20 11.45 -5.82 9.41
C LYS A 20 10.58 -5.19 8.31
N CYS A 21 9.95 -6.00 7.46
CA CYS A 21 9.16 -5.52 6.33
C CYS A 21 7.89 -4.79 6.74
N SER A 22 7.42 -4.98 7.98
CA SER A 22 6.26 -4.29 8.53
C SER A 22 6.60 -2.95 9.21
N ALA A 23 7.88 -2.65 9.41
CA ALA A 23 8.30 -1.40 10.00
C ALA A 23 8.17 -0.24 9.00
N THR A 24 7.71 0.91 9.48
CA THR A 24 7.43 2.08 8.63
C THR A 24 8.62 3.02 8.59
N ALA A 25 9.20 3.23 7.42
CA ALA A 25 10.15 4.30 7.20
C ALA A 25 9.40 5.61 6.95
N LEU A 26 9.41 6.52 7.93
CA LEU A 26 8.83 7.85 7.77
C LEU A 26 9.72 8.70 6.88
N GLU A 27 9.16 9.49 5.96
CA GLU A 27 9.93 10.35 5.06
C GLU A 27 10.87 11.31 5.81
N CYS A 28 10.39 11.83 6.94
CA CYS A 28 11.15 12.68 7.84
C CYS A 28 10.69 12.45 9.29
N THR A 29 11.44 12.95 10.26
CA THR A 29 11.20 12.72 11.70
C THR A 29 9.79 13.10 12.16
N ASP A 30 9.18 14.10 11.53
CA ASP A 30 7.86 14.63 11.87
C ASP A 30 6.86 14.57 10.71
N CYS A 31 7.16 13.79 9.67
CA CYS A 31 6.27 13.58 8.54
C CYS A 31 5.16 12.61 8.93
N ASP A 32 3.92 12.92 8.54
CA ASP A 32 2.72 12.13 8.82
C ASP A 32 2.49 11.01 7.78
N TRP A 33 3.55 10.58 7.11
CA TRP A 33 3.48 9.53 6.12
C TRP A 33 4.82 8.79 5.94
N GLY A 34 4.74 7.57 5.44
CA GLY A 34 5.92 6.74 5.23
C GLY A 34 5.62 5.45 4.49
N TRP A 35 6.66 4.63 4.33
CA TRP A 35 6.63 3.40 3.54
C TRP A 35 7.13 2.19 4.35
N GLN A 36 6.43 1.07 4.23
CA GLN A 36 6.91 -0.23 4.67
C GLN A 36 7.86 -0.86 3.64
N ALA A 37 8.50 -1.96 4.02
CA ALA A 37 9.41 -2.72 3.16
C ALA A 37 10.59 -1.92 2.59
N GLN A 38 11.12 -0.98 3.38
CA GLN A 38 12.28 -0.16 3.01
C GLN A 38 13.54 -0.62 3.75
N SER A 39 14.69 -0.34 3.14
CA SER A 39 16.02 -0.52 3.72
C SER A 39 16.83 0.77 3.60
N CYS A 40 17.81 0.93 4.48
CA CYS A 40 18.81 1.99 4.35
C CYS A 40 19.83 1.58 3.29
N GLY A 41 20.10 2.44 2.32
CA GLY A 41 21.13 2.15 1.33
C GLY A 41 21.70 3.38 0.67
N THR A 42 22.28 3.22 -0.51
CA THR A 42 22.99 4.29 -1.23
C THR A 42 22.47 4.48 -2.66
N LEU A 43 21.50 3.68 -3.06
CA LEU A 43 20.94 3.70 -4.42
C LEU A 43 19.98 4.87 -4.61
N ASN A 44 19.24 5.26 -3.56
CA ASN A 44 18.35 6.41 -3.61
C ASN A 44 19.04 7.68 -3.12
N LYS A 45 19.40 8.58 -4.04
CA LYS A 45 19.92 9.91 -3.69
C LYS A 45 18.83 10.99 -3.73
N ALA A 46 17.60 10.62 -4.07
CA ALA A 46 16.50 11.58 -4.21
C ALA A 46 15.79 11.90 -2.89
N ASN A 47 15.99 11.10 -1.83
CA ASN A 47 15.48 11.38 -0.49
C ASN A 47 16.62 11.57 0.52
N SER A 48 16.40 12.42 1.52
CA SER A 48 17.39 12.80 2.52
C SER A 48 17.79 11.67 3.48
N GLN A 49 16.99 10.61 3.54
CA GLN A 49 17.23 9.45 4.40
C GLN A 49 17.91 8.28 3.66
N ASN A 50 18.17 8.40 2.36
CA ASN A 50 18.64 7.31 1.49
C ASN A 50 17.81 6.02 1.59
N LEU A 51 16.49 6.16 1.78
CA LEU A 51 15.55 5.04 1.75
C LEU A 51 15.46 4.43 0.35
N GLN A 52 15.55 3.12 0.28
CA GLN A 52 15.36 2.33 -0.93
C GLN A 52 14.52 1.10 -0.61
N ASP A 53 13.89 0.49 -1.61
CA ASP A 53 13.12 -0.73 -1.35
C ASP A 53 14.03 -1.85 -0.84
N ASP A 54 13.56 -2.58 0.17
CA ASP A 54 14.21 -3.78 0.66
C ASP A 54 13.80 -4.98 -0.20
N THR A 55 14.76 -5.55 -0.93
CA THR A 55 14.51 -6.69 -1.81
C THR A 55 14.15 -7.98 -1.09
N ASP A 56 14.48 -8.09 0.21
CA ASP A 56 14.07 -9.24 1.04
C ASP A 56 12.59 -9.17 1.43
N CYS A 57 11.98 -7.99 1.29
CA CYS A 57 10.57 -7.74 1.60
C CYS A 57 9.64 -8.01 0.41
N TRP A 58 10.13 -8.71 -0.61
CA TRP A 58 9.36 -9.10 -1.78
C TRP A 58 9.44 -10.61 -2.00
N PRO A 59 8.37 -11.25 -2.53
CA PRO A 59 8.39 -12.67 -2.82
C PRO A 59 9.50 -13.08 -3.80
N PRO A 60 9.87 -14.38 -3.83
CA PRO A 60 10.90 -14.91 -4.71
C PRO A 60 10.67 -14.52 -6.17
N ARG A 61 11.73 -14.09 -6.84
CA ARG A 61 11.70 -13.54 -8.20
C ARG A 61 12.81 -14.12 -9.05
N SER A 62 12.54 -14.27 -10.35
CA SER A 62 13.45 -14.89 -11.31
C SER A 62 14.63 -14.01 -11.73
N SER A 63 14.51 -12.70 -11.54
CA SER A 63 15.52 -11.71 -11.92
C SER A 63 15.97 -10.87 -10.72
N SER A 64 17.27 -10.55 -10.68
CA SER A 64 17.79 -9.55 -9.77
C SER A 64 17.33 -8.17 -10.22
N ILE A 65 16.68 -7.41 -9.32
CA ILE A 65 16.20 -6.06 -9.59
C ILE A 65 16.88 -5.10 -8.62
N SER A 66 17.41 -4.00 -9.17
CA SER A 66 17.83 -2.83 -8.41
C SER A 66 16.60 -1.99 -8.12
N ALA A 67 16.38 -1.64 -6.85
CA ALA A 67 15.17 -0.97 -6.41
C ALA A 67 15.51 0.34 -5.66
N PRO A 68 16.02 1.35 -6.39
CA PRO A 68 16.45 2.61 -5.79
C PRO A 68 15.29 3.43 -5.23
N PHE A 69 14.03 3.20 -5.60
CA PHE A 69 12.90 4.03 -5.18
C PHE A 69 11.89 3.22 -4.39
N ALA A 70 11.30 3.82 -3.37
CA ALA A 70 10.28 3.21 -2.55
C ALA A 70 9.04 2.85 -3.38
N LEU A 71 8.61 1.59 -3.29
CA LEU A 71 7.37 1.03 -3.83
C LEU A 71 7.13 1.35 -5.32
N ASN A 72 8.16 1.36 -6.15
CA ASN A 72 8.03 1.80 -7.55
C ASN A 72 7.29 0.81 -8.48
N GLY A 73 6.84 -0.32 -7.93
CA GLY A 73 6.18 -1.40 -8.67
C GLY A 73 7.16 -2.13 -9.60
N TRP A 74 7.50 -3.37 -9.28
CA TRP A 74 8.54 -4.10 -10.02
C TRP A 74 8.02 -4.98 -11.14
N GLY A 75 6.74 -5.34 -11.06
CA GLY A 75 6.10 -6.27 -11.97
C GLY A 75 4.91 -6.97 -11.31
N TYR A 76 4.53 -8.09 -11.89
CA TYR A 76 3.47 -8.97 -11.39
C TYR A 76 4.01 -10.40 -11.28
N TYR A 77 3.38 -11.20 -10.43
CA TYR A 77 3.65 -12.63 -10.30
C TYR A 77 2.66 -13.43 -11.15
N SER A 78 3.17 -14.38 -11.93
CA SER A 78 2.34 -15.24 -12.77
C SER A 78 2.99 -16.62 -13.00
N PRO A 79 2.28 -17.73 -12.74
CA PRO A 79 0.99 -17.78 -12.06
C PRO A 79 1.11 -17.29 -10.61
N GLY A 80 0.21 -16.39 -10.22
CA GLY A 80 0.09 -15.87 -8.86
C GLY A 80 -1.21 -16.37 -8.24
N LEU A 81 -1.12 -17.34 -7.32
CA LEU A 81 -2.27 -18.08 -6.81
C LEU A 81 -2.60 -17.78 -5.35
N GLU A 82 -1.63 -17.28 -4.59
CA GLU A 82 -1.82 -17.05 -3.16
C GLU A 82 -1.13 -15.76 -2.72
N CYS A 83 -1.86 -14.93 -1.97
CA CYS A 83 -1.28 -13.76 -1.35
C CYS A 83 -0.21 -14.17 -0.32
N PRO A 84 0.86 -13.39 -0.16
CA PRO A 84 1.83 -13.58 0.90
C PRO A 84 1.22 -13.61 2.31
N HIS A 85 1.94 -14.18 3.27
CA HIS A 85 1.46 -14.26 4.66
C HIS A 85 1.23 -12.86 5.25
N GLY A 86 0.06 -12.64 5.87
CA GLY A 86 -0.35 -11.34 6.41
C GLY A 86 -0.88 -10.36 5.36
N TYR A 87 -1.03 -10.82 4.11
CA TYR A 87 -1.66 -10.08 3.02
C TYR A 87 -2.96 -10.75 2.60
N GLU A 88 -3.91 -9.93 2.16
CA GLU A 88 -5.23 -10.35 1.70
C GLU A 88 -5.55 -9.75 0.33
N PRO A 89 -6.39 -10.40 -0.50
CA PRO A 89 -6.94 -9.80 -1.71
C PRO A 89 -7.70 -8.50 -1.38
N ALA A 90 -7.20 -7.36 -1.84
CA ALA A 90 -7.77 -6.05 -1.56
C ALA A 90 -8.45 -5.41 -2.78
N CYS A 91 -8.05 -5.79 -3.99
CA CYS A 91 -8.66 -5.35 -5.23
C CYS A 91 -8.49 -6.41 -6.33
N SER A 92 -9.33 -6.33 -7.37
CA SER A 92 -9.28 -7.29 -8.46
C SER A 92 -9.76 -6.71 -9.79
N ALA A 93 -9.28 -7.30 -10.87
CA ALA A 93 -9.80 -7.09 -12.22
C ALA A 93 -9.77 -8.40 -13.01
N THR A 94 -10.73 -8.57 -13.91
CA THR A 94 -10.77 -9.68 -14.88
C THR A 94 -10.96 -9.11 -16.28
N GLY A 95 -10.12 -9.56 -17.21
CA GLY A 95 -10.12 -9.08 -18.59
C GLY A 95 -9.81 -7.58 -18.71
N SER A 96 -10.10 -6.99 -19.89
CA SER A 96 -9.91 -5.56 -20.16
C SER A 96 -10.92 -4.66 -19.39
N MET A 97 -10.80 -4.62 -18.06
CA MET A 97 -11.39 -3.65 -17.12
C MET A 97 -12.71 -4.02 -16.39
N THR A 98 -13.06 -5.30 -16.21
CA THR A 98 -14.09 -5.64 -15.20
C THR A 98 -13.42 -5.72 -13.83
N GLY A 99 -13.39 -4.61 -13.09
CA GLY A 99 -12.70 -4.56 -11.79
C GLY A 99 -12.92 -3.26 -11.02
N ASN A 100 -12.45 -3.22 -9.77
CA ASN A 100 -12.55 -2.05 -8.89
C ASN A 100 -11.24 -1.24 -8.79
N PHE A 101 -10.22 -1.61 -9.57
CA PHE A 101 -8.89 -1.00 -9.50
C PHE A 101 -8.20 -1.00 -10.87
N ASN A 102 -7.44 0.07 -11.15
CA ASN A 102 -6.69 0.24 -12.39
C ASN A 102 -5.23 -0.14 -12.16
N PHE A 103 -4.87 -1.41 -12.35
CA PHE A 103 -3.52 -1.91 -12.12
C PHE A 103 -2.44 -1.17 -12.93
N GLN A 104 -1.25 -1.03 -12.33
CA GLN A 104 -0.07 -0.45 -12.98
C GLN A 104 0.39 -1.29 -14.17
N PHE A 105 0.34 -2.61 -14.06
CA PHE A 105 0.67 -3.54 -15.14
C PHE A 105 -0.60 -4.01 -15.84
N SER A 106 -0.60 -4.00 -17.18
CA SER A 106 -1.80 -4.28 -17.98
C SER A 106 -2.42 -5.65 -17.65
N VAL A 107 -3.74 -5.73 -17.78
CA VAL A 107 -4.54 -6.96 -17.61
C VAL A 107 -4.92 -7.50 -19.00
N LEU A 108 -4.68 -8.79 -19.27
CA LEU A 108 -5.11 -9.49 -20.49
C LEU A 108 -6.55 -9.98 -20.37
N ASP A 109 -7.21 -10.16 -21.52
CA ASP A 109 -8.62 -10.58 -21.60
C ASP A 109 -8.93 -11.93 -20.93
N HIS A 110 -7.93 -12.81 -20.80
CA HIS A 110 -8.08 -14.17 -20.30
C HIS A 110 -7.49 -14.40 -18.91
N GLU A 111 -6.97 -13.35 -18.25
CA GLU A 111 -6.43 -13.47 -16.89
C GLU A 111 -7.31 -12.78 -15.85
N THR A 112 -7.25 -13.30 -14.63
CA THR A 112 -7.73 -12.63 -13.43
C THR A 112 -6.53 -12.07 -12.68
N VAL A 113 -6.70 -10.85 -12.19
CA VAL A 113 -5.66 -10.10 -11.49
C VAL A 113 -6.16 -9.72 -10.10
N ILE A 114 -5.31 -9.94 -9.11
CA ILE A 114 -5.56 -9.61 -7.70
C ILE A 114 -4.44 -8.71 -7.21
N GLY A 115 -4.80 -7.63 -6.51
CA GLY A 115 -3.86 -6.85 -5.71
C GLY A 115 -3.90 -7.32 -4.27
N CYS A 116 -2.79 -7.88 -3.79
CA CYS A 116 -2.63 -8.28 -2.39
C CYS A 116 -2.09 -7.10 -1.57
N CYS A 117 -2.75 -6.79 -0.46
CA CYS A 117 -2.32 -5.78 0.51
C CYS A 117 -2.22 -6.36 1.91
N PRO A 118 -1.40 -5.78 2.82
CA PRO A 118 -1.41 -6.21 4.22
C PRO A 118 -2.83 -6.15 4.80
N SER A 119 -3.18 -7.06 5.71
CA SER A 119 -4.51 -7.05 6.35
C SER A 119 -4.84 -5.66 6.91
N GLY A 120 -6.01 -5.13 6.56
CA GLY A 120 -6.46 -3.79 6.95
C GLY A 120 -5.98 -2.63 6.06
N TYR A 121 -5.25 -2.90 4.97
CA TYR A 121 -4.87 -1.90 3.96
C TYR A 121 -5.79 -2.00 2.74
N THR A 122 -5.89 -0.90 1.98
CA THR A 122 -6.63 -0.83 0.72
C THR A 122 -5.69 -0.57 -0.45
N CYS A 123 -6.01 -1.09 -1.65
CA CYS A 123 -5.27 -0.73 -2.86
C CYS A 123 -5.35 0.77 -3.14
N ASP A 124 -4.25 1.36 -3.59
CA ASP A 124 -4.11 2.80 -3.79
C ASP A 124 -3.14 3.11 -4.95
N GLN A 125 -3.55 4.01 -5.85
CA GLN A 125 -2.74 4.45 -6.99
C GLN A 125 -3.08 5.88 -7.46
N PRO A 126 -2.93 6.90 -6.61
CA PRO A 126 -3.33 8.28 -6.91
C PRO A 126 -2.23 8.99 -7.71
N GLU A 127 -1.97 8.56 -8.95
CA GLU A 127 -0.97 9.12 -9.88
C GLU A 127 0.48 8.62 -9.68
N GLY A 128 0.64 7.31 -9.42
CA GLY A 128 1.95 6.70 -9.29
C GLY A 128 1.95 5.19 -9.45
N PRO A 129 2.98 4.51 -8.93
CA PRO A 129 2.99 3.07 -8.77
C PRO A 129 1.80 2.57 -7.96
N GLN A 130 1.39 1.33 -8.20
CA GLN A 130 0.37 0.68 -7.39
C GLN A 130 0.93 0.35 -6.01
N THR A 131 0.21 0.76 -4.97
CA THR A 131 0.61 0.54 -3.57
C THR A 131 -0.60 0.14 -2.73
N CYS A 132 -0.33 -0.25 -1.50
CA CYS A 132 -1.34 -0.39 -0.46
C CYS A 132 -1.28 0.80 0.46
N LYS A 133 -2.43 1.26 0.96
CA LYS A 133 -2.53 2.39 1.89
C LYS A 133 -3.30 1.99 3.14
N SER A 134 -2.81 2.45 4.29
CA SER A 134 -3.57 2.50 5.53
C SER A 134 -3.28 3.82 6.25
N VAL A 135 -4.14 4.19 7.20
CA VAL A 135 -3.95 5.35 8.06
C VAL A 135 -4.10 4.88 9.51
N VAL A 136 -3.05 5.07 10.29
CA VAL A 136 -3.04 4.76 11.73
C VAL A 136 -3.12 6.07 12.49
N SER A 137 -4.07 6.22 13.42
CA SER A 137 -4.25 7.43 14.23
C SER A 137 -4.15 7.20 15.73
N ARG A 138 -4.02 5.94 16.15
CA ARG A 138 -3.95 5.53 17.56
C ARG A 138 -3.07 4.30 17.74
N GLY A 139 -2.48 4.16 18.92
CA GLY A 139 -1.62 3.04 19.28
C GLY A 139 -0.17 3.27 18.85
N SER A 140 0.64 2.20 18.92
CA SER A 140 2.07 2.28 18.64
C SER A 140 2.42 1.54 17.35
N ILE A 141 3.21 2.18 16.50
CA ILE A 141 3.76 1.60 15.27
C ILE A 141 5.28 1.54 15.33
N GLN A 142 5.88 0.52 14.71
CA GLN A 142 7.33 0.48 14.53
C GLN A 142 7.74 1.41 13.40
N VAL A 143 8.66 2.31 13.69
CA VAL A 143 9.25 3.23 12.72
C VAL A 143 10.74 2.97 12.56
N VAL A 144 11.25 3.18 11.35
CA VAL A 144 12.68 3.09 11.06
C VAL A 144 13.19 4.43 10.53
N SER A 145 14.42 4.76 10.85
CA SER A 145 15.14 5.89 10.23
C SER A 145 16.56 5.47 9.88
N CYS A 146 17.14 6.15 8.89
CA CYS A 146 18.46 5.83 8.34
C CYS A 146 19.52 6.90 8.64
N SER A 147 19.29 7.80 9.61
CA SER A 147 20.08 9.03 9.76
C SER A 147 21.57 8.83 10.05
N THR A 148 22.02 7.61 10.35
CA THR A 148 23.44 7.26 10.55
C THR A 148 23.88 5.98 9.83
N GLY A 149 23.15 5.54 8.79
CA GLY A 149 23.49 4.34 8.02
C GLY A 149 23.07 3.01 8.66
N GLU A 150 22.42 3.05 9.82
CA GLU A 150 21.74 1.90 10.42
C GLU A 150 20.24 2.17 10.53
N SER A 151 19.42 1.12 10.38
CA SER A 151 17.99 1.17 10.62
C SER A 151 17.72 1.16 12.12
N ILE A 152 17.44 2.32 12.71
CA ILE A 152 17.03 2.40 14.12
C ILE A 152 15.53 2.09 14.18
N LEU A 153 15.16 0.92 14.68
CA LEU A 153 13.77 0.57 15.00
C LEU A 153 13.35 1.28 16.30
N ASN A 154 12.41 2.21 16.21
CA ASN A 154 11.79 2.86 17.36
C ASN A 154 10.26 2.70 17.33
N TRP A 155 9.58 2.93 18.44
CA TRP A 155 8.12 2.91 18.51
C TRP A 155 7.59 4.34 18.52
N LEU A 156 6.70 4.66 17.56
CA LEU A 156 5.94 5.91 17.54
C LEU A 156 4.53 5.62 18.07
N THR A 157 4.13 6.35 19.11
CA THR A 157 2.76 6.26 19.67
C THR A 157 1.94 7.46 19.22
N LEU A 158 0.76 7.21 18.67
CA LEU A 158 -0.12 8.24 18.11
C LEU A 158 -1.33 8.54 19.01
N PRO A 159 -1.75 9.81 19.10
CA PRO A 159 -1.15 10.99 18.47
C PRO A 159 0.20 11.36 19.12
N ALA A 160 1.11 11.93 18.33
CA ALA A 160 2.45 12.32 18.78
C ALA A 160 2.63 13.85 18.74
N ILE A 161 3.46 14.40 19.62
CA ILE A 161 3.77 15.83 19.68
C ILE A 161 5.27 16.00 19.44
N PHE A 162 5.61 16.92 18.54
CA PHE A 162 6.98 17.24 18.16
C PHE A 162 7.25 18.73 18.39
N THR A 163 8.43 19.06 18.89
CA THR A 163 8.92 20.43 18.99
C THR A 163 9.84 20.70 17.80
N LYS A 164 9.50 21.71 17.00
CA LYS A 164 10.29 22.19 15.86
C LYS A 164 10.95 23.50 16.21
N THR A 165 12.27 23.57 16.08
CA THR A 165 13.01 24.84 16.14
C THR A 165 12.97 25.50 14.77
N ASN A 166 12.36 26.67 14.68
CA ASN A 166 12.26 27.46 13.46
C ASN A 166 13.60 28.16 13.15
N SER A 167 13.75 28.67 11.93
CA SER A 167 14.95 29.38 11.47
C SER A 167 15.32 30.60 12.34
N ASP A 168 14.32 31.20 12.99
CA ASP A 168 14.49 32.36 13.88
C ASP A 168 14.86 31.99 15.33
N GLY A 169 15.04 30.69 15.62
CA GLY A 169 15.33 30.15 16.95
C GLY A 169 14.09 29.92 17.83
N ASP A 170 12.91 30.30 17.35
CA ASP A 170 11.64 30.09 18.05
C ASP A 170 11.20 28.61 18.00
N GLU A 171 10.56 28.13 19.06
CA GLU A 171 10.06 26.76 19.13
C GLU A 171 8.57 26.71 18.81
N SER A 172 8.20 25.83 17.88
CA SER A 172 6.80 25.56 17.55
C SER A 172 6.45 24.11 17.88
N VAL A 173 5.22 23.91 18.36
CA VAL A 173 4.71 22.58 18.67
C VAL A 173 3.87 22.10 17.50
N SER A 174 4.21 20.92 16.97
CA SER A 174 3.48 20.24 15.91
C SER A 174 2.86 18.96 16.46
N THR A 175 1.61 18.70 16.11
CA THR A 175 0.91 17.46 16.51
C THR A 175 0.70 16.59 15.28
N MET A 176 0.99 15.30 15.43
CA MET A 176 0.76 14.27 14.43
C MET A 176 -0.39 13.39 14.90
N ASP A 177 -1.57 13.64 14.32
CA ASP A 177 -2.81 12.93 14.68
C ASP A 177 -2.94 11.56 14.01
N GLY A 178 -2.14 11.31 12.97
CA GLY A 178 -2.08 10.02 12.30
C GLY A 178 -0.94 9.94 11.31
N VAL A 179 -0.66 8.73 10.86
CA VAL A 179 0.36 8.43 9.85
C VAL A 179 -0.28 7.67 8.70
N THR A 180 -0.11 8.17 7.48
CA THR A 180 -0.42 7.44 6.25
C THR A 180 0.71 6.48 5.91
N ILE A 181 0.44 5.19 5.97
CA ILE A 181 1.43 4.14 5.70
C ILE A 181 1.17 3.58 4.30
N LYS A 182 2.19 3.61 3.46
CA LYS A 182 2.22 2.89 2.18
C LYS A 182 2.92 1.55 2.35
N ALA A 183 2.42 0.52 1.70
CA ALA A 183 3.04 -0.80 1.67
C ALA A 183 3.09 -1.36 0.24
N PRO A 184 3.99 -2.30 -0.08
CA PRO A 184 4.00 -2.94 -1.39
C PRO A 184 2.64 -3.56 -1.70
N MET A 185 2.16 -3.34 -2.93
CA MET A 185 1.01 -4.08 -3.46
C MET A 185 1.52 -5.16 -4.41
N PHE A 186 1.27 -6.42 -4.09
CA PHE A 186 1.68 -7.52 -4.96
C PHE A 186 0.55 -7.85 -5.92
N GLN A 187 0.84 -7.69 -7.22
CA GLN A 187 -0.09 -8.05 -8.27
C GLN A 187 0.10 -9.52 -8.64
N LEU A 188 -0.96 -10.30 -8.48
CA LEU A 188 -1.02 -11.71 -8.84
C LEU A 188 -1.88 -11.88 -10.08
N ASN A 189 -1.33 -12.51 -11.11
CA ASN A 189 -2.04 -12.82 -12.34
C ASN A 189 -2.15 -14.34 -12.48
N TYR A 190 -3.36 -14.82 -12.74
CA TYR A 190 -3.60 -16.23 -13.02
C TYR A 190 -4.73 -16.43 -14.04
N GLN A 191 -4.75 -17.61 -14.64
CA GLN A 191 -5.80 -18.09 -15.53
C GLN A 191 -6.43 -19.35 -14.95
N SER A 192 -7.59 -19.74 -15.47
CA SER A 192 -8.30 -20.94 -14.99
C SER A 192 -7.47 -22.23 -15.10
N SER A 193 -6.55 -22.31 -16.06
CA SER A 193 -5.63 -23.45 -16.23
C SER A 193 -4.56 -23.55 -15.13
N ASP A 194 -4.29 -22.46 -14.42
CA ASP A 194 -3.26 -22.40 -13.38
C ASP A 194 -3.79 -22.90 -12.03
N LEU A 195 -5.12 -22.97 -11.89
CA LEU A 195 -5.76 -23.44 -10.67
C LEU A 195 -5.63 -24.97 -10.58
N PRO A 196 -5.37 -25.52 -9.38
CA PRO A 196 -5.37 -26.96 -9.19
C PRO A 196 -6.72 -27.53 -9.62
N SER A 197 -6.70 -28.51 -10.53
CA SER A 197 -7.91 -29.21 -10.94
C SER A 197 -8.48 -29.95 -9.73
N SER A 198 -9.73 -29.65 -9.38
CA SER A 198 -10.47 -30.44 -8.40
C SER A 198 -10.72 -31.83 -8.97
N THR A 199 -9.77 -32.75 -8.78
CA THR A 199 -9.98 -34.17 -9.01
C THR A 199 -10.88 -34.69 -7.90
N GLY A 200 -12.20 -34.65 -8.13
CA GLY A 200 -13.11 -35.55 -7.42
C GLY A 200 -12.62 -37.00 -7.60
N PRO A 201 -12.87 -37.91 -6.64
CA PRO A 201 -12.40 -39.29 -6.75
C PRO A 201 -13.00 -39.93 -8.00
N SER A 202 -12.17 -40.08 -9.06
CA SER A 202 -12.48 -40.92 -10.20
C SER A 202 -12.58 -42.36 -9.69
N SER A 203 -13.80 -42.90 -9.68
CA SER A 203 -13.99 -44.34 -9.54
C SER A 203 -13.42 -45.03 -10.78
N GLU A 204 -12.18 -45.50 -10.69
CA GLU A 204 -11.64 -46.48 -11.63
C GLU A 204 -12.36 -47.82 -11.42
N THR A 205 -13.31 -48.14 -12.30
CA THR A 205 -13.81 -49.51 -12.47
C THR A 205 -12.73 -50.35 -13.16
N THR A 206 -11.81 -50.90 -12.38
CA THR A 206 -10.91 -51.97 -12.83
C THR A 206 -11.59 -53.30 -12.55
N GLY A 207 -12.03 -53.99 -13.60
CA GLY A 207 -12.51 -55.37 -13.50
C GLY A 207 -11.39 -56.28 -13.02
N SER A 208 -11.56 -56.89 -11.85
CA SER A 208 -10.67 -57.95 -11.36
C SER A 208 -11.47 -59.17 -10.94
N THR A 209 -11.03 -60.31 -11.46
CA THR A 209 -11.58 -61.64 -11.30
C THR A 209 -11.39 -62.12 -9.86
N ARG A 210 -12.53 -62.38 -9.21
CA ARG A 210 -12.81 -63.36 -8.15
C ARG A 210 -11.63 -64.19 -7.62
N GLU A 211 -11.24 -63.95 -6.36
CA GLU A 211 -10.95 -65.00 -5.37
C GLU A 211 -11.42 -64.59 -3.97
N THR A 212 -11.95 -65.58 -3.26
CA THR A 212 -12.64 -65.55 -1.97
C THR A 212 -11.66 -65.41 -0.81
N MET A 213 -11.96 -64.62 0.23
CA MET A 213 -11.96 -65.04 1.65
C MET A 213 -12.64 -63.98 2.53
N ALA A 214 -13.44 -64.45 3.47
CA ALA A 214 -14.26 -63.67 4.38
C ALA A 214 -13.47 -63.11 5.57
N SER A 215 -13.89 -61.95 6.09
CA SER A 215 -14.12 -61.74 7.53
C SER A 215 -14.84 -60.40 7.78
N ASN A 216 -15.83 -60.46 8.66
CA ASN A 216 -16.64 -59.36 9.17
C ASN A 216 -15.79 -58.34 9.95
N THR A 217 -16.18 -57.05 9.94
CA THR A 217 -16.56 -56.23 11.12
C THR A 217 -17.03 -54.83 10.67
N SER A 218 -17.94 -54.28 11.47
CA SER A 218 -18.86 -53.13 11.33
C SER A 218 -18.30 -51.73 11.03
N ASN A 219 -19.07 -50.97 10.23
CA ASN A 219 -19.16 -49.49 10.08
C ASN A 219 -19.64 -48.78 11.38
N PRO A 220 -19.76 -47.42 11.42
CA PRO A 220 -19.01 -46.34 10.74
C PRO A 220 -18.65 -45.17 11.71
N ASP A 221 -17.95 -44.14 11.23
CA ASP A 221 -18.23 -42.73 11.59
C ASP A 221 -17.56 -41.81 10.56
N THR A 222 -18.36 -41.30 9.63
CA THR A 222 -17.98 -40.22 8.71
C THR A 222 -19.07 -39.18 8.82
N GLU A 223 -18.73 -38.01 9.37
CA GLU A 223 -19.63 -36.86 9.40
C GLU A 223 -19.89 -36.38 7.97
N SER A 224 -21.17 -36.41 7.60
CA SER A 224 -21.70 -35.84 6.36
C SER A 224 -21.97 -34.34 6.56
N SER A 225 -21.22 -33.46 5.89
CA SER A 225 -21.62 -32.08 5.71
C SER A 225 -22.65 -31.99 4.57
N SER A 226 -23.84 -31.53 4.92
CA SER A 226 -25.02 -31.43 4.08
C SER A 226 -24.89 -30.31 3.03
N GLY A 227 -24.67 -30.66 1.76
CA GLY A 227 -24.89 -29.77 0.63
C GLY A 227 -26.37 -29.73 0.24
N LEU A 228 -26.94 -28.53 0.12
CA LEU A 228 -28.35 -28.32 -0.23
C LEU A 228 -28.66 -28.90 -1.62
N SER A 229 -29.77 -29.65 -1.70
CA SER A 229 -30.27 -30.26 -2.93
C SER A 229 -30.49 -29.22 -4.04
N THR A 230 -30.18 -29.60 -5.27
CA THR A 230 -30.35 -28.85 -6.52
C THR A 230 -31.73 -28.19 -6.69
N GLY A 231 -32.76 -28.69 -6.01
CA GLY A 231 -34.09 -28.07 -5.96
C GLY A 231 -34.14 -26.71 -5.24
N ALA A 232 -33.29 -26.47 -4.24
CA ALA A 232 -33.25 -25.19 -3.51
C ALA A 232 -32.56 -24.08 -4.32
N GLN A 233 -31.59 -24.44 -5.16
CA GLN A 233 -30.81 -23.50 -5.97
C GLN A 233 -31.62 -22.94 -7.16
N ALA A 234 -32.59 -23.72 -7.67
CA ALA A 234 -33.48 -23.27 -8.75
C ALA A 234 -34.51 -22.22 -8.29
N GLY A 235 -34.90 -22.21 -7.01
CA GLY A 235 -35.89 -21.26 -6.47
C GLY A 235 -35.38 -19.82 -6.30
N ILE A 236 -34.08 -19.64 -6.04
CA ILE A 236 -33.49 -18.33 -5.74
C ILE A 236 -33.27 -17.49 -7.02
N GLY A 237 -33.03 -18.14 -8.16
CA GLY A 237 -32.75 -17.45 -9.43
C GLY A 237 -33.92 -16.64 -9.98
N VAL A 238 -35.17 -17.09 -9.77
CA VAL A 238 -36.35 -16.42 -10.33
C VAL A 238 -36.81 -15.24 -9.46
N GLY A 239 -36.62 -15.31 -8.14
CA GLY A 239 -37.05 -14.26 -7.20
C GLY A 239 -36.27 -12.96 -7.31
N VAL A 240 -34.95 -13.03 -7.53
CA VAL A 240 -34.08 -11.83 -7.60
C VAL A 240 -34.31 -11.06 -8.91
N GLY A 241 -34.60 -11.75 -10.02
CA GLY A 241 -34.80 -11.13 -11.31
C GLY A 241 -35.97 -10.13 -11.34
N VAL A 242 -37.11 -10.49 -10.73
CA VAL A 242 -38.30 -9.63 -10.72
C VAL A 242 -38.15 -8.46 -9.75
N ALA A 243 -37.57 -8.70 -8.56
CA ALA A 243 -37.32 -7.64 -7.58
C ALA A 243 -36.29 -6.62 -8.08
N GLY A 244 -35.22 -7.08 -8.75
CA GLY A 244 -34.19 -6.21 -9.33
C GLY A 244 -34.74 -5.29 -10.42
N LEU A 245 -35.56 -5.80 -11.34
CA LEU A 245 -36.16 -5.00 -12.41
C LEU A 245 -37.10 -3.91 -11.88
N LEU A 246 -37.86 -4.19 -10.81
CA LEU A 246 -38.73 -3.21 -10.17
C LEU A 246 -37.95 -2.07 -9.50
N LEU A 247 -36.85 -2.39 -8.82
CA LEU A 247 -36.00 -1.39 -8.15
C LEU A 247 -35.27 -0.48 -9.16
N ILE A 248 -34.77 -1.05 -10.26
CA ILE A 248 -34.13 -0.28 -11.33
C ILE A 248 -35.15 0.64 -12.01
N GLY A 249 -36.36 0.15 -12.28
CA GLY A 249 -37.45 0.96 -12.85
C GLY A 249 -37.83 2.14 -11.95
N ALA A 250 -37.97 1.91 -10.65
CA ALA A 250 -38.28 2.95 -9.67
C ALA A 250 -37.15 4.01 -9.58
N GLY A 251 -35.88 3.57 -9.57
CA GLY A 251 -34.73 4.47 -9.51
C GLY A 251 -34.65 5.42 -10.72
N LEU A 252 -34.84 4.89 -11.93
CA LEU A 252 -34.84 5.70 -13.15
C LEU A 252 -36.01 6.69 -13.21
N TYR A 253 -37.19 6.30 -12.71
CA TYR A 253 -38.36 7.18 -12.64
C TYR A 253 -38.13 8.37 -11.71
N PHE A 254 -37.62 8.14 -10.49
CA PHE A 254 -37.31 9.21 -9.54
C PHE A 254 -36.18 10.13 -10.00
N TRP A 255 -35.16 9.59 -10.67
CA TRP A 255 -34.07 10.39 -11.23
C TRP A 255 -34.54 11.32 -12.34
N ARG A 256 -35.41 10.84 -13.25
CA ARG A 256 -36.01 11.67 -14.29
C ARG A 256 -36.92 12.77 -13.71
N ARG A 257 -37.69 12.46 -12.67
CA ARG A 257 -38.55 13.46 -12.00
C ARG A 257 -37.74 14.58 -11.35
N LYS A 258 -36.58 14.26 -10.75
CA LYS A 258 -35.71 15.25 -10.11
C LYS A 258 -34.97 16.15 -11.12
N ARG A 259 -34.78 15.68 -12.36
CA ARG A 259 -34.12 16.46 -13.42
C ARG A 259 -35.04 17.53 -14.04
N ASN A 260 -36.36 17.35 -13.98
CA ASN A 260 -37.32 18.30 -14.55
C ASN A 260 -37.66 19.50 -13.65
N THR A 261 -37.05 19.62 -12.47
CA THR A 261 -37.28 20.75 -11.54
C THR A 261 -36.07 21.67 -11.38
N ARG A 262 -35.11 21.66 -12.31
CA ARG A 262 -34.02 22.65 -12.31
C ARG A 262 -34.37 23.80 -13.25
N THR A 263 -34.83 24.89 -12.65
CA THR A 263 -34.99 26.20 -13.29
C THR A 263 -33.62 26.68 -13.83
N PRO A 264 -33.53 27.24 -15.04
CA PRO A 264 -32.27 27.78 -15.57
C PRO A 264 -31.84 29.03 -14.80
N VAL A 265 -30.59 29.06 -14.34
CA VAL A 265 -29.93 30.27 -13.82
C VAL A 265 -29.38 31.07 -15.02
N PRO A 266 -29.65 32.38 -15.15
CA PRO A 266 -29.10 33.20 -16.23
C PRO A 266 -27.58 33.34 -16.16
N THR A 267 -26.92 33.15 -17.31
CA THR A 267 -25.50 33.43 -17.55
C THR A 267 -25.28 34.94 -17.65
N GLU A 268 -24.38 35.47 -16.83
CA GLU A 268 -23.84 36.83 -16.96
C GLU A 268 -22.51 36.75 -17.74
N GLU A 269 -22.41 37.52 -18.82
CA GLU A 269 -21.23 37.68 -19.68
C GLU A 269 -20.34 38.82 -19.17
N GLU A 270 -19.01 38.68 -19.23
CA GLU A 270 -18.02 39.78 -19.28
C GLU A 270 -16.58 39.21 -19.52
N PRO A 271 -15.59 39.99 -20.00
CA PRO A 271 -15.24 40.01 -21.42
C PRO A 271 -13.79 39.59 -21.73
N LYS A 272 -13.56 39.38 -23.02
CA LYS A 272 -12.28 39.12 -23.70
C LYS A 272 -11.31 40.30 -23.57
N SER A 273 -10.05 40.04 -23.18
CA SER A 273 -8.94 40.99 -23.33
C SER A 273 -7.71 40.31 -23.93
N GLU A 274 -7.12 41.00 -24.90
CA GLU A 274 -6.04 40.61 -25.82
C GLU A 274 -4.66 40.48 -25.15
N ALA A 275 -3.84 39.60 -25.73
CA ALA A 275 -2.41 39.47 -25.47
C ALA A 275 -1.61 40.65 -26.07
N PRO A 276 -0.36 40.86 -25.64
CA PRO A 276 0.71 40.66 -26.61
C PRO A 276 1.99 39.99 -26.08
N ASP A 277 2.59 39.24 -27.02
CA ASP A 277 4.00 38.98 -27.34
C ASP A 277 5.11 38.88 -26.26
N ASN A 278 5.71 37.68 -26.25
CA ASN A 278 7.15 37.37 -26.42
C ASN A 278 8.18 38.27 -25.70
N TYR A 279 8.74 37.77 -24.59
CA TYR A 279 10.12 38.06 -24.20
C TYR A 279 10.83 36.79 -23.73
N ILE A 280 11.84 36.39 -24.51
CA ILE A 280 12.88 35.44 -24.13
C ILE A 280 13.90 36.25 -23.33
N SER A 281 14.34 35.76 -22.17
CA SER A 281 15.54 36.28 -21.51
C SER A 281 16.46 35.12 -21.18
N GLU A 282 17.58 35.11 -21.90
CA GLU A 282 18.79 34.34 -21.61
C GLU A 282 19.30 34.73 -20.22
N VAL A 283 19.60 33.74 -19.37
CA VAL A 283 20.29 33.96 -18.09
C VAL A 283 21.78 33.74 -18.32
N ASP A 284 22.49 34.86 -18.33
CA ASP A 284 23.95 34.99 -18.34
C ASP A 284 24.55 34.55 -16.98
N GLY A 285 25.72 33.93 -17.06
CA GLY A 285 26.44 33.33 -15.94
C GLY A 285 27.14 34.37 -15.06
N GLY A 286 26.55 34.71 -13.92
CA GLY A 286 27.16 35.52 -12.88
C GLY A 286 27.98 34.71 -11.87
N VAL A 287 29.25 35.09 -11.70
CA VAL A 287 30.22 34.58 -10.71
C VAL A 287 29.72 34.79 -9.27
N PRO A 288 29.87 33.83 -8.33
CA PRO A 288 29.45 34.01 -6.94
C PRO A 288 30.32 35.02 -6.18
N PRO A 289 29.75 35.79 -5.23
CA PRO A 289 30.51 36.77 -4.46
C PRO A 289 31.47 36.09 -3.48
N ARG A 290 32.73 36.58 -3.44
CA ARG A 290 33.71 36.25 -2.40
C ARG A 290 33.43 37.09 -1.16
N TYR A 291 33.18 36.44 -0.03
CA TYR A 291 33.15 37.12 1.27
C TYR A 291 34.57 37.21 1.87
N PRO A 292 34.92 38.33 2.53
CA PRO A 292 36.16 38.44 3.29
C PRO A 292 36.09 37.63 4.60
N PRO A 293 37.23 37.18 5.16
CA PRO A 293 37.24 36.42 6.41
C PRO A 293 36.80 37.31 7.57
N ALA A 294 35.90 36.78 8.41
CA ALA A 294 35.48 37.42 9.65
C ALA A 294 36.64 37.40 10.66
N GLU A 295 36.92 38.55 11.28
CA GLU A 295 37.89 38.67 12.37
C GLU A 295 37.35 38.02 13.64
N LEU A 296 38.25 37.33 14.35
CA LEU A 296 37.99 36.58 15.57
C LEU A 296 38.17 37.52 16.77
N GLU A 297 37.08 38.05 17.32
CA GLU A 297 37.15 38.70 18.64
C GLU A 297 37.11 37.65 19.75
N ALA A 298 38.18 37.64 20.53
CA ALA A 298 38.40 36.75 21.66
C ALA A 298 37.49 37.11 22.84
N ALA A 299 36.65 36.17 23.27
CA ALA A 299 36.01 36.24 24.58
C ALA A 299 36.93 35.56 25.62
N THR A 300 37.42 36.36 26.56
CA THR A 300 38.13 35.89 27.77
C THR A 300 37.16 35.21 28.74
N PRO A 301 37.52 34.09 29.37
CA PRO A 301 36.74 33.50 30.46
C PRO A 301 37.09 34.19 31.79
N GLU A 302 36.10 34.79 32.44
CA GLU A 302 36.20 35.16 33.85
C GLU A 302 35.99 33.92 34.72
N LEU A 303 36.93 33.74 35.66
CA LEU A 303 37.00 32.65 36.61
C LEU A 303 36.66 33.20 38.01
N GLU A 304 35.82 32.44 38.71
CA GLU A 304 35.80 32.25 40.17
C GLU A 304 35.08 33.25 41.11
N GLY A 305 34.23 32.66 41.97
CA GLY A 305 33.57 33.36 43.08
C GLY A 305 32.58 32.51 43.87
N SER A 306 33.00 31.35 44.38
CA SER A 306 32.29 30.49 45.33
C SER A 306 31.86 31.25 46.60
N HIS A 307 30.61 31.12 47.04
CA HIS A 307 30.18 31.24 48.45
C HIS A 307 28.86 30.46 48.67
N THR A 308 28.91 29.41 49.49
CA THR A 308 27.75 28.70 50.07
C THR A 308 27.49 29.21 51.49
N PRO A 309 26.23 29.29 51.95
CA PRO A 309 25.93 29.33 53.37
C PRO A 309 25.41 27.97 53.87
N PHE A 310 26.08 27.49 54.92
CA PHE A 310 25.66 26.39 55.78
C PHE A 310 24.35 26.73 56.52
N HIS A 311 23.39 25.80 56.50
CA HIS A 311 22.26 25.80 57.43
C HIS A 311 22.45 24.69 58.47
N THR A 312 22.61 25.11 59.72
CA THR A 312 22.72 24.29 60.92
C THR A 312 21.35 23.79 61.35
N VAL A 313 21.19 22.49 61.57
CA VAL A 313 20.13 21.92 62.41
C VAL A 313 20.80 21.21 63.58
N ARG A 314 20.41 21.58 64.79
CA ARG A 314 20.95 21.12 66.08
C ARG A 314 19.89 20.29 66.78
N SER A 315 20.36 19.15 67.32
CA SER A 315 19.88 18.36 68.48
C SER A 315 18.40 18.01 68.58
#